data_AF-A0A958APY6-F1
#
_entry.id   AF-A0A958APY6-F1
#
_cell.length_a   1.000
_cell.length_b   1.000
_cell.length_c   1.000
_cell.angle_alpha   90.00
_cell.angle_beta   90.00
_cell.angle_gamma   90.00
#
_symmetry.space_group_name_H-M   'P 1'
#
loop_
_entity.id
_entity.type
_entity.pdbx_description
1 polymer ?
#
loop_
_entity_poly.entity_id
_entity_poly.type
_entity_poly.pdbx_seq_one_letter_code
_entity_poly.pdbx_strand_id
1 'polypeptide(L)'
;MSTISRIYTSYGDALTFSRDKYTELYRSRARNARDFYETFFNKLIVPLAPRFNDAAARRHLHRHLERFFETDQIDFVAIDGTSKKIPFQDFIVFFACAYGAKGQINLSDETNKIRYQKWSLDKDVSMVTYIPIPFAEFADVADQDRRETFLVSDSDRVDLSTIDTRIMELAEIYLAYNLASSSVLESPKLIMLDRSPSSVLADVALQPETIPLLGYPYDRRRLTVEDALVALAHPFNPNLGIPSLKKFRQYWAVIAEFHHQRTKRLNLADFASQRGLTVADLSSAITYLTNKKFAYQEEGDSSWLVTDIDVRSSWDYVITLFEHICRRLFIEKDQTALMYEAEDEQGVTRLRWMSPDDIRFLIAVGIRALIEKCWERKILLTGVIKDSTSRYLTRNYLGVMKLLGQQGYPELNNLDVRLLPWTDRIFLELLPLADDELVSPWSTIEFDSTYMTLHGEENPNGQPIIAGVKQFIVAPERLFARSLAQFFLKREKPTPLAGHVVFIDRLVFPEWDTDALNRITIETPQLGHMQPLCYPTRDDMNIGQMLNMYLLDVLTRNHFPEVIGYPDPLHKADWGAKSVGERASKMIASSVHSFRAQPLSRTFRDIRDSFRR
;
A
#
# COMPACT_ATOMS: atom_id res chain seq x y z
N MET A 1 47.00 14.76 28.25
CA MET A 1 45.93 13.84 27.79
C MET A 1 46.17 13.48 26.33
N SER A 2 46.04 12.20 25.96
CA SER A 2 46.17 11.74 24.57
C SER A 2 45.07 12.32 23.68
N THR A 3 45.37 12.62 22.41
CA THR A 3 44.41 13.09 21.39
C THR A 3 43.18 12.17 21.29
N ILE A 4 43.39 10.86 21.47
CA ILE A 4 42.33 9.84 21.47
C ILE A 4 41.38 10.03 22.67
N SER A 5 41.92 10.31 23.85
CA SER A 5 41.11 10.59 25.05
C SER A 5 40.22 11.82 24.85
N ARG A 6 40.74 12.87 24.20
CA ARG A 6 39.96 14.08 23.89
C ARG A 6 38.82 13.81 22.91
N ILE A 7 39.03 12.93 21.93
CA ILE A 7 37.99 12.51 20.98
C ILE A 7 36.86 11.77 21.72
N TYR A 8 37.19 10.81 22.58
CA TYR A 8 36.17 10.07 23.34
C TYR A 8 35.40 10.96 24.33
N THR A 9 36.08 11.87 25.04
CA THR A 9 35.42 12.84 25.92
C THR A 9 34.50 13.76 25.12
N SER A 10 34.99 14.33 24.01
CA SER A 10 34.18 15.21 23.14
C SER A 10 32.95 14.49 22.57
N TYR A 11 33.07 13.20 22.22
CA TYR A 11 31.93 12.39 21.78
C TYR A 11 30.93 12.16 22.92
N GLY A 12 31.41 11.86 24.13
CA GLY A 12 30.57 11.73 25.33
C GLY A 12 29.80 13.01 25.68
N ASP A 13 30.47 14.16 25.59
CA ASP A 13 29.86 15.47 25.83
C ASP A 13 28.80 15.78 24.76
N ALA A 14 29.11 15.51 23.48
CA ALA A 14 28.16 15.67 22.39
C ALA A 14 26.92 14.79 22.55
N LEU A 15 27.09 13.51 22.92
CA LEU A 15 25.98 12.60 23.20
C LEU A 15 25.11 13.08 24.36
N THR A 16 25.73 13.57 25.43
CA THR A 16 25.01 14.09 26.60
C THR A 16 24.20 15.33 26.22
N PHE A 17 24.82 16.29 25.54
CA PHE A 17 24.15 17.48 25.03
C PHE A 17 22.96 17.14 24.11
N SER A 18 23.17 16.24 23.14
CA SER A 18 22.11 15.81 22.23
C SER A 18 20.96 15.10 22.96
N ARG A 19 21.26 14.24 23.94
CA ARG A 19 20.26 13.55 24.76
C ARG A 19 19.44 14.52 25.61
N ASP A 20 20.09 15.48 26.24
CA ASP A 20 19.43 16.43 27.14
C ASP A 20 18.52 17.36 26.32
N LYS A 21 19.01 17.86 25.16
CA LYS A 21 18.19 18.62 24.21
C LYS A 21 17.02 17.80 23.66
N TYR A 22 17.25 16.53 23.32
CA TYR A 22 16.19 15.63 22.87
C TYR A 22 15.12 15.41 23.95
N THR A 23 15.54 15.25 25.21
CA THR A 23 14.65 15.08 26.36
C THR A 23 13.79 16.32 26.61
N GLU A 24 14.39 17.51 26.52
CA GLU A 24 13.66 18.78 26.64
C GLU A 24 12.61 18.94 25.54
N LEU A 25 12.99 18.67 24.29
CA LEU A 25 12.06 18.70 23.15
C LEU A 25 10.92 17.69 23.32
N TYR A 26 11.22 16.49 23.79
CA TYR A 26 10.22 15.45 24.02
C TYR A 26 9.21 15.88 25.09
N ARG A 27 9.69 16.41 26.23
CA ARG A 27 8.81 16.91 27.31
C ARG A 27 7.93 18.07 26.84
N SER A 28 8.51 19.02 26.10
CA SER A 28 7.76 20.15 25.55
C SER A 28 6.66 19.70 24.59
N ARG A 29 7.00 18.81 23.64
CA ARG A 29 6.03 18.27 22.68
C ARG A 29 4.97 17.37 23.33
N ALA A 30 5.31 16.65 24.38
CA ALA A 30 4.35 15.84 25.14
C ALA A 30 3.31 16.72 25.87
N ARG A 31 3.72 17.87 26.41
CA ARG A 31 2.77 18.86 26.97
C ARG A 31 1.86 19.42 25.90
N ASN A 32 2.42 19.85 24.76
CA ASN A 32 1.63 20.33 23.63
C ASN A 32 0.64 19.27 23.11
N ALA A 33 1.06 18.01 23.08
CA ALA A 33 0.21 16.89 22.69
C ALA A 33 -0.98 16.71 23.63
N ARG A 34 -0.74 16.79 24.94
CA ARG A 34 -1.78 16.73 25.97
C ARG A 34 -2.77 17.89 25.82
N ASP A 35 -2.28 19.12 25.73
CA ASP A 35 -3.13 20.31 25.59
C ASP A 35 -4.00 20.22 24.32
N PHE A 36 -3.40 19.78 23.20
CA PHE A 36 -4.11 19.55 21.94
C PHE A 36 -5.15 18.43 22.02
N TYR A 37 -4.83 17.36 22.75
CA TYR A 37 -5.75 16.25 23.02
C TYR A 37 -6.99 16.70 23.79
N GLU A 38 -6.78 17.32 24.95
CA GLU A 38 -7.84 17.74 25.85
C GLU A 38 -8.75 18.80 25.20
N THR A 39 -8.17 19.71 24.40
CA THR A 39 -8.92 20.82 23.79
C THR A 39 -9.71 20.41 22.55
N PHE A 40 -9.19 19.46 21.76
CA PHE A 40 -9.76 19.15 20.45
C PHE A 40 -9.69 17.68 20.08
N PHE A 41 -8.53 17.05 20.17
CA PHE A 41 -8.31 15.76 19.49
C PHE A 41 -9.05 14.58 20.15
N ASN A 42 -9.49 14.70 21.41
CA ASN A 42 -10.32 13.70 22.08
C ASN A 42 -11.63 13.37 21.33
N LYS A 43 -12.19 14.31 20.55
CA LYS A 43 -13.39 14.10 19.73
C LYS A 43 -13.13 13.24 18.50
N LEU A 44 -11.86 13.01 18.18
CA LEU A 44 -11.40 12.17 17.07
C LEU A 44 -10.94 10.78 17.55
N ILE A 45 -10.99 10.50 18.86
CA ILE A 45 -10.72 9.17 19.41
C ILE A 45 -12.04 8.41 19.60
N VAL A 46 -12.12 7.24 18.99
CA VAL A 46 -13.22 6.29 19.07
C VAL A 46 -12.92 5.26 20.16
N PRO A 47 -13.64 5.29 21.30
CA PRO A 47 -13.50 4.27 22.34
C PRO A 47 -14.22 2.99 21.90
N LEU A 48 -13.47 1.92 21.65
CA LEU A 48 -14.01 0.66 21.13
C LEU A 48 -14.23 -0.36 22.25
N ALA A 49 -13.38 -0.37 23.27
CA ALA A 49 -13.44 -1.31 24.39
C ALA A 49 -14.84 -1.42 25.04
N PRO A 50 -15.56 -0.32 25.34
CA PRO A 50 -16.90 -0.42 25.92
C PRO A 50 -17.89 -1.15 25.01
N ARG A 51 -17.80 -0.93 23.69
CA ARG A 51 -18.67 -1.56 22.69
C ARG A 51 -18.33 -3.04 22.51
N PHE A 52 -17.04 -3.39 22.50
CA PHE A 52 -16.61 -4.77 22.29
C PHE A 52 -16.81 -5.64 23.54
N ASN A 53 -16.81 -5.04 24.74
CA ASN A 53 -17.11 -5.75 25.98
C ASN A 53 -18.61 -5.95 26.21
N ASP A 54 -19.48 -5.14 25.61
CA ASP A 54 -20.93 -5.32 25.68
C ASP A 54 -21.42 -6.47 24.78
N ALA A 55 -22.15 -7.41 25.37
CA ALA A 55 -22.65 -8.59 24.66
C ALA A 55 -23.72 -8.26 23.60
N ALA A 56 -24.55 -7.23 23.83
CA ALA A 56 -25.58 -6.84 22.88
C ALA A 56 -24.96 -6.16 21.64
N ALA A 57 -23.99 -5.26 21.84
CA ALA A 57 -23.21 -4.65 20.77
C ALA A 57 -22.42 -5.70 19.97
N ARG A 58 -21.75 -6.67 20.64
CA ARG A 58 -21.10 -7.79 19.93
C ARG A 58 -22.07 -8.56 19.03
N ARG A 59 -23.24 -8.95 19.55
CA ARG A 59 -24.28 -9.64 18.75
C ARG A 59 -24.77 -8.80 17.57
N HIS A 60 -24.77 -7.47 17.70
CA HIS A 60 -25.09 -6.58 16.58
C HIS A 60 -23.98 -6.59 15.52
N LEU A 61 -22.71 -6.50 15.92
CA LEU A 61 -21.56 -6.60 15.00
C LEU A 61 -21.54 -7.96 14.29
N HIS A 62 -21.77 -9.07 15.01
CA HIS A 62 -21.85 -10.41 14.43
C HIS A 62 -22.91 -10.51 13.33
N ARG A 63 -24.13 -10.02 13.59
CA ARG A 63 -25.20 -9.99 12.56
C ARG A 63 -24.81 -9.18 11.32
N HIS A 64 -24.07 -8.08 11.50
CA HIS A 64 -23.56 -7.31 10.37
C HIS A 64 -22.50 -8.07 9.58
N LEU A 65 -21.57 -8.75 10.25
CA LEU A 65 -20.56 -9.60 9.61
C LEU A 65 -21.20 -10.78 8.87
N GLU A 66 -22.14 -11.48 9.51
CA GLU A 66 -22.87 -12.60 8.92
C GLU A 66 -23.66 -12.16 7.68
N ARG A 67 -24.33 -11.00 7.74
CA ARG A 67 -25.05 -10.45 6.59
C ARG A 67 -24.10 -10.04 5.46
N PHE A 68 -22.94 -9.49 5.79
CA PHE A 68 -21.99 -9.02 4.79
C PHE A 68 -21.26 -10.19 4.12
N PHE A 69 -20.71 -11.12 4.89
CA PHE A 69 -19.96 -12.27 4.38
C PHE A 69 -20.85 -13.43 3.95
N GLU A 70 -22.13 -13.42 4.31
CA GLU A 70 -23.11 -14.48 4.06
C GLU A 70 -22.73 -15.81 4.76
N THR A 71 -22.00 -15.71 5.87
CA THR A 71 -21.50 -16.84 6.68
C THR A 71 -21.14 -16.38 8.09
N ASP A 72 -21.25 -17.29 9.06
CA ASP A 72 -20.77 -17.13 10.45
C ASP A 72 -19.30 -17.58 10.63
N GLN A 73 -18.72 -18.18 9.60
CA GLN A 73 -17.33 -18.60 9.55
C GLN A 73 -16.50 -17.65 8.68
N ILE A 74 -15.58 -16.92 9.32
CA ILE A 74 -14.67 -16.00 8.64
C ILE A 74 -13.31 -16.68 8.50
N ASP A 75 -13.05 -17.21 7.31
CA ASP A 75 -11.71 -17.61 6.90
C ASP A 75 -10.85 -16.36 6.68
N PHE A 76 -9.68 -16.29 7.30
CA PHE A 76 -8.74 -15.18 7.15
C PHE A 76 -7.39 -15.68 6.66
N VAL A 77 -6.65 -14.78 6.00
CA VAL A 77 -5.24 -14.96 5.69
C VAL A 77 -4.46 -13.69 6.04
N ALA A 78 -3.31 -13.86 6.70
CA ALA A 78 -2.34 -12.80 6.92
C ALA A 78 -1.12 -13.05 6.04
N ILE A 79 -0.64 -12.03 5.33
CA ILE A 79 0.45 -12.16 4.36
C ILE A 79 1.57 -11.20 4.75
N ASP A 80 2.79 -11.74 4.73
CA ASP A 80 4.03 -10.99 4.84
C ASP A 80 5.10 -11.61 3.94
N GLY A 81 6.15 -10.87 3.64
CA GLY A 81 7.22 -11.29 2.75
C GLY A 81 8.61 -11.05 3.31
N THR A 82 9.58 -11.70 2.68
CA THR A 82 11.00 -11.48 2.95
C THR A 82 11.80 -11.55 1.66
N SER A 83 12.81 -10.71 1.53
CA SER A 83 13.75 -10.71 0.41
C SER A 83 15.18 -10.80 0.91
N LYS A 84 16.07 -11.33 0.06
CA LYS A 84 17.50 -11.36 0.31
C LYS A 84 18.28 -11.16 -0.99
N LYS A 85 19.41 -10.46 -0.86
CA LYS A 85 20.43 -10.31 -1.89
C LYS A 85 21.65 -11.12 -1.49
N ILE A 86 22.04 -12.08 -2.32
CA ILE A 86 23.19 -12.94 -2.04
C ILE A 86 24.20 -12.78 -3.17
N PRO A 87 25.25 -11.94 -3.00
CA PRO A 87 26.25 -11.74 -4.02
C PRO A 87 27.18 -12.96 -4.13
N PHE A 88 27.47 -13.35 -5.37
CA PHE A 88 28.52 -14.30 -5.73
C PHE A 88 29.63 -13.56 -6.49
N GLN A 89 30.59 -14.31 -7.02
CA GLN A 89 31.75 -13.75 -7.72
C GLN A 89 31.39 -13.11 -9.07
N ASP A 90 30.51 -13.76 -9.85
CA ASP A 90 30.19 -13.33 -11.23
C ASP A 90 28.71 -12.96 -11.42
N PHE A 91 27.88 -13.18 -10.40
CA PHE A 91 26.44 -12.93 -10.43
C PHE A 91 25.90 -12.67 -9.03
N ILE A 92 24.66 -12.23 -8.95
CA ILE A 92 23.91 -12.10 -7.70
C ILE A 92 22.67 -12.99 -7.74
N VAL A 93 22.32 -13.60 -6.61
CA VAL A 93 21.03 -14.28 -6.46
C VAL A 93 20.10 -13.39 -5.65
N PHE A 94 19.02 -12.96 -6.29
CA PHE A 94 17.89 -12.35 -5.62
C PHE A 94 16.93 -13.43 -5.15
N PHE A 95 16.56 -13.38 -3.89
CA PHE A 95 15.54 -14.25 -3.31
C PHE A 95 14.38 -13.38 -2.85
N ALA A 96 13.17 -13.82 -3.15
CA ALA A 96 11.95 -13.20 -2.68
C ALA A 96 10.93 -14.27 -2.31
N CYS A 97 10.24 -14.05 -1.20
CA CYS A 97 9.21 -14.93 -0.68
C CYS A 97 8.05 -14.11 -0.12
N ALA A 98 6.82 -14.52 -0.40
CA ALA A 98 5.64 -14.16 0.40
C ALA A 98 5.12 -15.41 1.10
N TYR A 99 4.58 -15.28 2.30
CA TYR A 99 4.01 -16.38 3.07
C TYR A 99 2.64 -15.99 3.65
N GLY A 100 1.65 -16.88 3.50
CA GLY A 100 0.30 -16.69 4.05
C GLY A 100 0.06 -17.52 5.32
N ALA A 101 -0.38 -16.89 6.41
CA ALA A 101 -0.89 -17.57 7.61
C ALA A 101 -2.43 -17.61 7.58
N LYS A 102 -3.02 -18.79 7.35
CA LYS A 102 -4.47 -19.00 7.30
C LYS A 102 -5.06 -19.42 8.66
N GLY A 103 -6.26 -18.94 8.94
CA GLY A 103 -7.09 -19.43 10.02
C GLY A 103 -8.56 -19.15 9.81
N GLN A 104 -9.36 -19.49 10.81
CA GLN A 104 -10.79 -19.29 10.81
C GLN A 104 -11.24 -18.70 12.15
N ILE A 105 -12.16 -17.75 12.08
CA ILE A 105 -12.92 -17.21 13.21
C ILE A 105 -14.34 -17.74 13.09
N ASN A 106 -14.87 -18.31 14.17
CA ASN A 106 -16.28 -18.68 14.25
C ASN A 106 -17.01 -17.65 15.11
N LEU A 107 -17.98 -16.95 14.52
CA LEU A 107 -18.81 -15.94 15.17
C LEU A 107 -19.90 -16.55 16.06
N SER A 108 -20.24 -17.82 15.88
CA SER A 108 -21.30 -18.51 16.64
C SER A 108 -20.92 -18.78 18.11
N ASP A 109 -19.64 -18.64 18.47
CA ASP A 109 -19.13 -18.87 19.82
C ASP A 109 -18.88 -17.52 20.50
N GLU A 110 -19.47 -17.28 21.69
CA GLU A 110 -19.26 -16.04 22.44
C GLU A 110 -17.78 -15.76 22.75
N THR A 111 -16.93 -16.80 22.74
CA THR A 111 -15.49 -16.69 22.97
C THR A 111 -14.66 -16.47 21.69
N ASN A 112 -15.29 -16.41 20.52
CA ASN A 112 -14.65 -16.27 19.19
C ASN A 112 -13.40 -17.15 19.04
N LYS A 113 -13.59 -18.48 19.04
CA LYS A 113 -12.45 -19.42 18.95
C LYS A 113 -11.72 -19.29 17.62
N ILE A 114 -10.47 -18.82 17.66
CA ILE A 114 -9.57 -18.83 16.50
C ILE A 114 -9.01 -20.24 16.30
N ARG A 115 -9.16 -20.78 15.09
CA ARG A 115 -8.51 -22.03 14.67
C ARG A 115 -7.57 -21.75 13.52
N TYR A 116 -6.27 -21.96 13.74
CA TYR A 116 -5.27 -21.89 12.68
C TYR A 116 -5.33 -23.17 11.85
N GLN A 117 -5.31 -23.02 10.53
CA GLN A 117 -5.30 -24.13 9.60
C GLN A 117 -3.85 -24.43 9.21
N LYS A 118 -3.44 -25.70 9.28
CA LYS A 118 -2.19 -26.13 8.66
C LYS A 118 -2.43 -26.27 7.17
N TRP A 119 -1.51 -25.76 6.38
CA TRP A 119 -1.53 -25.93 4.95
C TRP A 119 -1.31 -27.39 4.56
N SER A 120 -2.04 -27.88 3.57
CA SER A 120 -1.69 -29.12 2.88
C SER A 120 -0.37 -28.92 2.14
N LEU A 121 0.52 -29.92 2.16
CA LEU A 121 1.82 -29.88 1.46
C LEU A 121 1.67 -29.57 -0.03
N ASP A 122 0.50 -29.87 -0.63
CA ASP A 122 0.20 -29.69 -2.05
C ASP A 122 -0.38 -28.30 -2.41
N LYS A 123 -0.65 -27.43 -1.44
CA LYS A 123 -1.06 -26.03 -1.70
C LYS A 123 0.13 -25.12 -1.46
N ASP A 124 0.65 -24.50 -2.53
CA ASP A 124 1.75 -23.55 -2.46
C ASP A 124 1.30 -22.27 -1.72
N VAL A 125 1.71 -22.19 -0.46
CA VAL A 125 1.32 -21.13 0.48
C VAL A 125 2.41 -20.10 0.67
N SER A 126 3.45 -20.26 -0.14
CA SER A 126 4.56 -19.37 -0.25
C SER A 126 4.86 -19.12 -1.72
N MET A 127 4.85 -17.86 -2.12
CA MET A 127 5.32 -17.44 -3.44
C MET A 127 6.81 -17.24 -3.34
N VAL A 128 7.59 -18.26 -3.72
CA VAL A 128 9.07 -18.27 -3.62
C VAL A 128 9.68 -18.22 -5.00
N THR A 129 10.66 -17.33 -5.19
CA THR A 129 11.51 -17.31 -6.38
C THR A 129 12.96 -16.99 -6.03
N TYR A 130 13.87 -17.44 -6.89
CA TYR A 130 15.31 -17.22 -6.81
C TYR A 130 15.80 -16.85 -8.20
N ILE A 131 16.41 -15.68 -8.36
CA ILE A 131 16.77 -15.13 -9.67
C ILE A 131 18.27 -14.82 -9.68
N PRO A 132 19.07 -15.68 -10.35
CA PRO A 132 20.49 -15.43 -10.58
C PRO A 132 20.65 -14.43 -11.73
N ILE A 133 21.25 -13.27 -11.46
CA ILE A 133 21.52 -12.24 -12.47
C ILE A 133 23.03 -12.02 -12.60
N PRO A 134 23.63 -12.28 -13.78
CA PRO A 134 25.03 -11.97 -14.05
C PRO A 134 25.32 -10.47 -13.91
N PHE A 135 26.51 -10.10 -13.41
CA PHE A 135 26.89 -8.69 -13.32
C PHE A 135 26.89 -7.97 -14.68
N ALA A 136 27.15 -8.70 -15.77
CA ALA A 136 27.10 -8.17 -17.14
C ALA A 136 25.70 -7.68 -17.55
N GLU A 137 24.64 -8.27 -17.00
CA GLU A 137 23.24 -7.96 -17.32
C GLU A 137 22.60 -7.06 -16.24
N PHE A 138 23.38 -6.65 -15.24
CA PHE A 138 22.89 -5.87 -14.10
C PHE A 138 22.38 -4.47 -14.49
N ALA A 139 22.83 -3.93 -15.62
CA ALA A 139 22.37 -2.64 -16.12
C ALA A 139 20.86 -2.60 -16.41
N ASP A 140 20.27 -3.74 -16.81
CA ASP A 140 18.84 -3.86 -17.13
C ASP A 140 17.98 -3.83 -15.86
N VAL A 141 18.51 -4.32 -14.75
CA VAL A 141 17.82 -4.42 -13.45
C VAL A 141 18.20 -3.31 -12.46
N ALA A 142 19.12 -2.43 -12.85
CA ALA A 142 19.47 -1.24 -12.10
C ALA A 142 18.44 -0.12 -12.31
N ASP A 143 18.17 0.63 -11.25
CA ASP A 143 17.18 1.73 -11.24
C ASP A 143 17.54 2.81 -12.26
N GLN A 144 16.59 3.21 -13.12
CA GLN A 144 16.84 4.14 -14.23
C GLN A 144 17.30 5.52 -13.73
N ASP A 145 16.72 6.01 -12.63
CA ASP A 145 17.05 7.28 -11.98
C ASP A 145 18.47 7.32 -11.37
N ARG A 146 19.14 6.16 -11.24
CA ARG A 146 20.45 6.04 -10.57
C ARG A 146 21.59 5.66 -11.52
N ARG A 147 21.31 5.54 -12.82
CA ARG A 147 22.31 5.27 -13.86
C ARG A 147 23.36 6.39 -13.99
N GLU A 148 23.12 7.58 -13.44
CA GLU A 148 24.00 8.76 -13.56
C GLU A 148 25.01 8.96 -12.41
N THR A 149 25.08 8.05 -11.42
CA THR A 149 26.10 8.18 -10.36
C THR A 149 27.35 7.38 -10.75
N PHE A 150 28.55 7.96 -10.59
CA PHE A 150 29.81 7.23 -10.75
C PHE A 150 29.88 6.10 -9.71
N LEU A 151 29.43 4.91 -10.08
CA LEU A 151 29.47 3.72 -9.23
C LEU A 151 30.84 3.07 -9.36
N VAL A 152 31.56 3.02 -8.24
CA VAL A 152 32.99 2.61 -8.19
C VAL A 152 33.13 1.10 -7.97
N SER A 153 32.08 0.40 -7.50
CA SER A 153 32.11 -1.05 -7.28
C SER A 153 30.80 -1.78 -7.60
N ASP A 154 30.89 -3.08 -7.92
CA ASP A 154 29.72 -3.96 -8.12
C ASP A 154 28.91 -4.15 -6.83
N SER A 155 29.54 -4.03 -5.64
CA SER A 155 28.83 -3.99 -4.36
C SER A 155 27.92 -2.77 -4.22
N ASP A 156 28.36 -1.59 -4.68
CA ASP A 156 27.53 -0.39 -4.63
C ASP A 156 26.33 -0.50 -5.58
N ARG A 157 26.53 -1.11 -6.76
CA ARG A 157 25.44 -1.41 -7.71
C ARG A 157 24.40 -2.36 -7.12
N VAL A 158 24.85 -3.42 -6.45
CA VAL A 158 24.01 -4.41 -5.76
C VAL A 158 23.20 -3.81 -4.62
N ASP A 159 23.82 -2.96 -3.80
CA ASP A 159 23.12 -2.30 -2.70
C ASP A 159 22.04 -1.34 -3.21
N LEU A 160 22.25 -0.73 -4.38
CA LEU A 160 21.32 0.23 -4.98
C LEU A 160 20.15 -0.39 -5.76
N SER A 161 20.21 -1.67 -6.16
CA SER A 161 19.09 -2.31 -6.87
C SER A 161 17.91 -2.56 -5.93
N THR A 162 16.69 -2.22 -6.34
CA THR A 162 15.46 -2.48 -5.56
C THR A 162 14.68 -3.71 -6.04
N ILE A 163 15.27 -4.50 -6.96
CA ILE A 163 14.54 -5.59 -7.62
C ILE A 163 14.04 -6.66 -6.65
N ASP A 164 14.80 -7.03 -5.62
CA ASP A 164 14.40 -8.05 -4.64
C ASP A 164 13.18 -7.61 -3.81
N THR A 165 13.15 -6.35 -3.39
CA THR A 165 12.00 -5.81 -2.64
C THR A 165 10.78 -5.67 -3.54
N ARG A 166 10.95 -5.34 -4.83
CA ARG A 166 9.87 -5.33 -5.82
C ARG A 166 9.32 -6.72 -6.12
N ILE A 167 10.17 -7.73 -6.26
CA ILE A 167 9.69 -9.11 -6.45
C ILE A 167 8.97 -9.62 -5.20
N MET A 168 9.46 -9.29 -4.01
CA MET A 168 8.78 -9.63 -2.74
C MET A 168 7.40 -8.98 -2.66
N GLU A 169 7.30 -7.69 -2.99
CA GLU A 169 6.03 -6.99 -3.09
C GLU A 169 5.08 -7.63 -4.11
N LEU A 170 5.59 -7.96 -5.31
CA LEU A 170 4.83 -8.67 -6.32
C LEU A 170 4.34 -10.04 -5.81
N ALA A 171 5.18 -10.77 -5.08
CA ALA A 171 4.85 -12.07 -4.50
C ALA A 171 3.71 -11.96 -3.47
N GLU A 172 3.71 -10.93 -2.63
CA GLU A 172 2.66 -10.70 -1.64
C GLU A 172 1.33 -10.31 -2.29
N ILE A 173 1.37 -9.39 -3.27
CA ILE A 173 0.18 -8.98 -4.02
C ILE A 173 -0.39 -10.14 -4.83
N TYR A 174 0.47 -10.93 -5.50
CA TYR A 174 0.03 -12.09 -6.25
C TYR A 174 -0.54 -13.19 -5.35
N LEU A 175 0.05 -13.43 -4.17
CA LEU A 175 -0.51 -14.38 -3.20
C LEU A 175 -1.91 -13.94 -2.74
N ALA A 176 -2.07 -12.66 -2.38
CA ALA A 176 -3.36 -12.10 -1.98
C ALA A 176 -4.39 -12.22 -3.12
N TYR A 177 -4.00 -11.85 -4.34
CA TYR A 177 -4.84 -11.95 -5.53
C TYR A 177 -5.24 -13.39 -5.83
N ASN A 178 -4.29 -14.33 -5.85
CA ASN A 178 -4.54 -15.74 -6.14
C ASN A 178 -5.50 -16.36 -5.12
N LEU A 179 -5.38 -15.99 -3.83
CA LEU A 179 -6.30 -16.43 -2.79
C LEU A 179 -7.69 -15.80 -2.94
N ALA A 180 -7.79 -14.51 -3.27
CA ALA A 180 -9.05 -13.84 -3.54
C ALA A 180 -9.77 -14.38 -4.79
N SER A 181 -9.01 -14.81 -5.79
CA SER A 181 -9.49 -15.39 -7.06
C SER A 181 -9.81 -16.89 -6.96
N SER A 182 -9.51 -17.55 -5.85
CA SER A 182 -9.84 -18.96 -5.62
C SER A 182 -11.37 -19.19 -5.59
N SER A 183 -11.80 -20.46 -5.60
CA SER A 183 -13.22 -20.79 -5.59
C SER A 183 -13.95 -20.12 -4.41
N VAL A 184 -15.24 -19.81 -4.56
CA VAL A 184 -16.04 -19.10 -3.53
C VAL A 184 -15.98 -19.78 -2.15
N LEU A 185 -15.88 -21.11 -2.13
CA LEU A 185 -15.77 -21.92 -0.90
C LEU A 185 -14.38 -21.83 -0.24
N GLU A 186 -13.34 -21.53 -1.01
CA GLU A 186 -11.95 -21.46 -0.52
C GLU A 186 -11.46 -20.02 -0.30
N SER A 187 -12.09 -19.03 -0.93
CA SER A 187 -11.70 -17.62 -0.84
C SER A 187 -11.82 -17.11 0.61
N PRO A 188 -10.78 -16.43 1.14
CA PRO A 188 -10.84 -15.85 2.48
C PRO A 188 -11.86 -14.71 2.51
N LYS A 189 -12.44 -14.46 3.68
CA LYS A 189 -13.32 -13.31 3.96
C LYS A 189 -12.55 -12.10 4.51
N LEU A 190 -11.35 -12.34 5.04
CA LEU A 190 -10.44 -11.30 5.53
C LEU A 190 -9.02 -11.56 5.00
N ILE A 191 -8.45 -10.59 4.29
CA ILE A 191 -7.04 -10.57 3.89
C ILE A 191 -6.34 -9.46 4.66
N MET A 192 -5.29 -9.80 5.39
CA MET A 192 -4.44 -8.86 6.09
C MET A 192 -3.04 -8.82 5.46
N LEU A 193 -2.51 -7.63 5.22
CA LEU A 193 -1.14 -7.42 4.72
C LEU A 193 -0.31 -6.67 5.78
N ASP A 194 0.97 -7.03 6.00
CA ASP A 194 1.91 -6.23 6.83
C ASP A 194 2.47 -5.01 6.07
N ARG A 195 1.58 -4.32 5.34
CA ARG A 195 1.85 -3.09 4.60
C ARG A 195 0.56 -2.32 4.35
N SER A 196 0.68 -1.09 3.86
CA SER A 196 -0.46 -0.24 3.46
C SER A 196 -0.78 -0.43 1.98
N PRO A 197 -1.92 -1.04 1.61
CA PRO A 197 -2.39 -1.09 0.23
C PRO A 197 -2.43 0.28 -0.47
N SER A 198 -2.83 1.33 0.25
CA SER A 198 -2.88 2.70 -0.30
C SER A 198 -1.48 3.24 -0.60
N SER A 199 -0.48 2.91 0.23
CA SER A 199 0.93 3.25 -0.05
C SER A 199 1.47 2.47 -1.25
N VAL A 200 1.17 1.18 -1.37
CA VAL A 200 1.55 0.36 -2.54
C VAL A 200 0.99 1.00 -3.81
N LEU A 201 -0.30 1.35 -3.81
CA LEU A 201 -0.95 1.97 -4.96
C LEU A 201 -0.34 3.33 -5.33
N ALA A 202 0.05 4.13 -4.33
CA ALA A 202 0.70 5.42 -4.54
C ALA A 202 2.12 5.26 -5.09
N ASP A 203 2.87 4.26 -4.62
CA ASP A 203 4.23 3.98 -5.07
C ASP A 203 4.28 3.44 -6.50
N VAL A 204 3.26 2.68 -6.93
CA VAL A 204 3.14 2.16 -8.30
C VAL A 204 2.37 3.10 -9.25
N ALA A 205 2.32 4.39 -8.93
CA ALA A 205 1.78 5.41 -9.81
C ALA A 205 2.73 5.69 -10.98
N LEU A 206 2.48 5.04 -12.12
CA LEU A 206 3.30 5.14 -13.34
C LEU A 206 2.66 6.07 -14.38
N GLN A 207 3.48 6.58 -15.30
CA GLN A 207 2.97 7.17 -16.54
C GLN A 207 2.85 6.06 -17.59
N PRO A 208 1.70 5.95 -18.30
CA PRO A 208 1.47 4.84 -19.22
C PRO A 208 2.55 4.66 -20.28
N GLU A 209 3.13 5.76 -20.79
CA GLU A 209 4.09 5.74 -21.88
C GLU A 209 5.52 5.44 -21.43
N THR A 210 5.80 5.54 -20.14
CA THR A 210 7.12 5.26 -19.57
C THR A 210 7.22 3.82 -19.04
N ILE A 211 6.18 3.01 -19.20
CA ILE A 211 6.21 1.61 -18.79
C ILE A 211 7.16 0.86 -19.72
N PRO A 212 8.28 0.31 -19.22
CA PRO A 212 9.24 -0.34 -20.11
C PRO A 212 8.67 -1.66 -20.69
N LEU A 213 7.72 -2.30 -20.00
CA LEU A 213 7.07 -3.55 -20.42
C LEU A 213 6.20 -3.41 -21.67
N LEU A 214 5.97 -2.18 -22.17
CA LEU A 214 5.29 -1.96 -23.44
C LEU A 214 5.97 -2.74 -24.57
N GLY A 215 5.16 -3.35 -25.44
CA GLY A 215 5.65 -4.24 -26.48
C GLY A 215 5.83 -5.69 -26.06
N TYR A 216 5.66 -6.05 -24.78
CA TYR A 216 5.77 -7.43 -24.31
C TYR A 216 4.83 -8.35 -25.12
N PRO A 217 5.35 -9.43 -25.74
CA PRO A 217 4.54 -10.36 -26.52
C PRO A 217 3.77 -11.32 -25.61
N TYR A 218 2.44 -11.31 -25.71
CA TYR A 218 1.60 -12.24 -24.96
C TYR A 218 0.33 -12.61 -25.73
N ASP A 219 0.01 -13.90 -25.70
CA ASP A 219 -1.03 -14.50 -26.54
C ASP A 219 -0.82 -14.13 -28.04
N ARG A 220 -1.75 -13.43 -28.68
CA ARG A 220 -1.71 -13.10 -30.11
C ARG A 220 -1.33 -11.65 -30.41
N ARG A 221 -0.96 -10.86 -29.40
CA ARG A 221 -0.62 -9.44 -29.56
C ARG A 221 0.46 -8.98 -28.59
N ARG A 222 0.83 -7.70 -28.68
CA ARG A 222 1.77 -7.05 -27.75
C ARG A 222 1.01 -6.15 -26.79
N LEU A 223 1.53 -5.98 -25.58
CA LEU A 223 1.04 -4.99 -24.62
C LEU A 223 1.20 -3.58 -25.21
N THR A 224 0.12 -2.82 -25.28
CA THR A 224 0.13 -1.47 -25.88
C THR A 224 -0.02 -0.36 -24.83
N VAL A 225 0.19 0.89 -25.24
CA VAL A 225 0.02 2.07 -24.36
C VAL A 225 -1.45 2.21 -23.93
N GLU A 226 -2.36 1.88 -24.83
CA GLU A 226 -3.79 1.83 -24.61
C GLU A 226 -4.16 0.85 -23.49
N ASP A 227 -3.55 -0.34 -23.47
CA ASP A 227 -3.74 -1.31 -22.38
C ASP A 227 -3.24 -0.79 -21.05
N ALA A 228 -2.07 -0.14 -21.05
CA ALA A 228 -1.52 0.47 -19.86
C ALA A 228 -2.40 1.61 -19.33
N LEU A 229 -2.99 2.43 -20.22
CA LEU A 229 -3.95 3.47 -19.87
C LEU A 229 -5.18 2.89 -19.18
N VAL A 230 -5.75 1.81 -19.73
CA VAL A 230 -6.86 1.08 -19.11
C VAL A 230 -6.45 0.55 -17.74
N ALA A 231 -5.36 -0.22 -17.68
CA ALA A 231 -4.89 -0.86 -16.46
C ALA A 231 -4.63 0.14 -15.32
N LEU A 232 -4.07 1.32 -15.62
CA LEU A 232 -3.79 2.34 -14.61
C LEU A 232 -5.03 3.12 -14.15
N ALA A 233 -6.07 3.20 -15.00
CA ALA A 233 -7.33 3.85 -14.68
C ALA A 233 -8.18 3.04 -13.69
N HIS A 234 -8.10 1.70 -13.74
CA HIS A 234 -8.69 0.81 -12.75
C HIS A 234 -8.14 1.10 -11.32
N PRO A 235 -8.85 0.72 -10.25
CA PRO A 235 -10.09 -0.06 -10.24
C PRO A 235 -11.34 0.82 -10.43
N PHE A 236 -12.45 0.23 -10.87
CA PHE A 236 -13.72 0.94 -11.10
C PHE A 236 -14.80 0.50 -10.11
N ASN A 237 -15.46 1.47 -9.48
CA ASN A 237 -16.62 1.22 -8.62
C ASN A 237 -17.61 2.39 -8.72
N PRO A 238 -18.74 2.22 -9.45
CA PRO A 238 -19.68 3.31 -9.68
C PRO A 238 -20.40 3.75 -8.41
N ASN A 239 -20.63 2.84 -7.45
CA ASN A 239 -21.31 3.15 -6.19
C ASN A 239 -20.45 4.05 -5.28
N LEU A 240 -19.13 3.92 -5.35
CA LEU A 240 -18.18 4.81 -4.67
C LEU A 240 -17.77 6.02 -5.53
N GLY A 241 -18.20 6.08 -6.79
CA GLY A 241 -17.74 7.09 -7.75
C GLY A 241 -16.24 7.03 -8.00
N ILE A 242 -15.69 5.82 -8.16
CA ILE A 242 -14.29 5.55 -8.48
C ILE A 242 -14.21 5.13 -9.96
N PRO A 243 -13.38 5.79 -10.78
CA PRO A 243 -12.48 6.89 -10.45
C PRO A 243 -13.24 8.20 -10.26
N SER A 244 -12.69 9.11 -9.44
CA SER A 244 -13.28 10.42 -9.20
C SER A 244 -12.94 11.45 -10.28
N LEU A 245 -13.58 12.62 -10.23
CA LEU A 245 -13.52 13.68 -11.26
C LEU A 245 -12.36 14.68 -11.08
N LYS A 246 -11.32 14.31 -10.33
CA LYS A 246 -10.16 15.18 -10.09
C LYS A 246 -9.47 15.57 -11.40
N LYS A 247 -9.06 16.84 -11.50
CA LYS A 247 -8.60 17.46 -12.75
C LYS A 247 -7.40 16.76 -13.40
N PHE A 248 -6.36 16.45 -12.63
CA PHE A 248 -5.12 15.83 -13.15
C PHE A 248 -5.31 14.41 -13.73
N ARG A 249 -6.42 13.73 -13.41
CA ARG A 249 -6.71 12.36 -13.90
C ARG A 249 -8.14 12.19 -14.36
N GLN A 250 -8.77 13.28 -14.81
CA GLN A 250 -10.17 13.26 -15.24
C GLN A 250 -10.41 12.31 -16.42
N TYR A 251 -9.37 12.03 -17.22
CA TYR A 251 -9.42 11.02 -18.28
C TYR A 251 -9.67 9.59 -17.76
N TRP A 252 -9.34 9.26 -16.51
CA TRP A 252 -9.70 7.97 -15.92
C TRP A 252 -11.20 7.79 -15.80
N ALA A 253 -11.93 8.85 -15.45
CA ALA A 253 -13.39 8.82 -15.38
C ALA A 253 -14.01 8.61 -16.78
N VAL A 254 -13.40 9.18 -17.82
CA VAL A 254 -13.82 8.96 -19.22
C VAL A 254 -13.59 7.50 -19.65
N ILE A 255 -12.43 6.92 -19.33
CA ILE A 255 -12.14 5.50 -19.59
C ILE A 255 -13.13 4.59 -18.83
N ALA A 256 -13.42 4.90 -17.57
CA ALA A 256 -14.39 4.17 -16.76
C ALA A 256 -15.80 4.21 -17.38
N GLU A 257 -16.19 5.33 -17.99
CA GLU A 257 -17.49 5.48 -18.63
C GLU A 257 -17.64 4.56 -19.85
N PHE A 258 -16.61 4.44 -20.70
CA PHE A 258 -16.59 3.45 -21.78
C PHE A 258 -16.76 2.02 -21.25
N HIS A 259 -16.08 1.69 -20.15
CA HIS A 259 -16.22 0.40 -19.47
C HIS A 259 -17.65 0.16 -18.95
N HIS A 260 -18.25 1.13 -18.27
CA HIS A 260 -19.58 0.99 -17.65
C HIS A 260 -20.71 0.92 -18.67
N GLN A 261 -20.70 1.80 -19.68
CA GLN A 261 -21.73 1.83 -20.73
C GLN A 261 -21.60 0.67 -21.73
N ARG A 262 -20.48 -0.07 -21.71
CA ARG A 262 -20.18 -1.15 -22.68
C ARG A 262 -20.26 -0.64 -24.12
N THR A 263 -19.74 0.56 -24.33
CA THR A 263 -19.78 1.27 -25.61
C THR A 263 -18.38 1.65 -26.04
N LYS A 264 -18.21 1.85 -27.35
CA LYS A 264 -17.02 2.45 -27.96
C LYS A 264 -17.22 3.91 -28.33
N ARG A 265 -18.41 4.47 -28.07
CA ARG A 265 -18.82 5.81 -28.47
C ARG A 265 -19.54 6.49 -27.29
N LEU A 266 -19.04 7.64 -26.87
CA LEU A 266 -19.49 8.39 -25.70
C LEU A 266 -19.96 9.79 -26.09
N ASN A 267 -21.15 10.19 -25.68
CA ASN A 267 -21.63 11.57 -25.83
C ASN A 267 -21.02 12.44 -24.72
N LEU A 268 -20.22 13.43 -25.11
CA LEU A 268 -19.49 14.28 -24.16
C LEU A 268 -20.41 15.21 -23.37
N ALA A 269 -21.50 15.70 -23.98
CA ALA A 269 -22.45 16.57 -23.32
C ALA A 269 -23.25 15.81 -22.24
N ASP A 270 -23.69 14.59 -22.56
CA ASP A 270 -24.39 13.73 -21.61
C ASP A 270 -23.47 13.33 -20.45
N PHE A 271 -22.23 12.90 -20.75
CA PHE A 271 -21.26 12.54 -19.72
C PHE A 271 -20.93 13.72 -18.80
N ALA A 272 -20.68 14.91 -19.37
CA ALA A 272 -20.41 16.11 -18.59
C ALA A 272 -21.60 16.47 -17.69
N SER A 273 -22.82 16.48 -18.24
CA SER A 273 -24.04 16.84 -17.51
C SER A 273 -24.32 15.88 -16.35
N GLN A 274 -24.17 14.57 -16.55
CA GLN A 274 -24.34 13.56 -15.50
C GLN A 274 -23.37 13.73 -14.32
N ARG A 275 -22.24 14.39 -14.56
CA ARG A 275 -21.16 14.58 -13.58
C ARG A 275 -21.10 16.01 -13.04
N GLY A 276 -22.05 16.88 -13.39
CA GLY A 276 -22.08 18.28 -12.99
C GLY A 276 -20.95 19.12 -13.60
N LEU A 277 -20.44 18.71 -14.76
CA LEU A 277 -19.35 19.35 -15.49
C LEU A 277 -19.85 19.96 -16.80
N THR A 278 -19.03 20.82 -17.39
CA THR A 278 -19.18 21.27 -18.78
C THR A 278 -18.25 20.48 -19.70
N VAL A 279 -18.54 20.45 -21.00
CA VAL A 279 -17.64 19.85 -22.00
C VAL A 279 -16.27 20.56 -22.01
N ALA A 280 -16.24 21.86 -21.68
CA ALA A 280 -15.00 22.63 -21.58
C ALA A 280 -14.09 22.12 -20.44
N ASP A 281 -14.68 21.67 -19.33
CA ASP A 281 -13.93 21.09 -18.22
C ASP A 281 -13.21 19.80 -18.63
N LEU A 282 -13.78 19.05 -19.58
CA LEU A 282 -13.22 17.80 -20.10
C LEU A 282 -12.12 18.00 -21.14
N SER A 283 -11.86 19.23 -21.59
CA SER A 283 -10.93 19.53 -22.69
C SER A 283 -9.53 18.92 -22.49
N SER A 284 -8.99 18.97 -21.27
CA SER A 284 -7.67 18.39 -20.95
C SER A 284 -7.69 16.87 -21.02
N ALA A 285 -8.77 16.24 -20.54
CA ALA A 285 -8.94 14.79 -20.61
C ALA A 285 -9.07 14.29 -22.05
N ILE A 286 -9.91 14.96 -22.85
CA ILE A 286 -10.11 14.66 -24.27
C ILE A 286 -8.79 14.81 -25.02
N THR A 287 -8.10 15.95 -24.84
CA THR A 287 -6.80 16.20 -25.49
C THR A 287 -5.78 15.14 -25.13
N TYR A 288 -5.72 14.74 -23.85
CA TYR A 288 -4.81 13.69 -23.41
C TYR A 288 -5.12 12.35 -24.10
N LEU A 289 -6.38 11.89 -24.09
CA LEU A 289 -6.77 10.63 -24.72
C LEU A 289 -6.55 10.64 -26.24
N THR A 290 -6.81 11.76 -26.91
CA THR A 290 -6.56 11.93 -28.35
C THR A 290 -5.07 11.91 -28.67
N ASN A 291 -4.24 12.61 -27.90
CA ASN A 291 -2.79 12.61 -28.08
C ASN A 291 -2.18 11.23 -27.86
N LYS A 292 -2.77 10.42 -26.96
CA LYS A 292 -2.37 9.03 -26.74
C LYS A 292 -2.98 8.04 -27.71
N LYS A 293 -3.75 8.51 -28.72
CA LYS A 293 -4.46 7.69 -29.71
C LYS A 293 -5.42 6.67 -29.09
N PHE A 294 -5.81 6.89 -27.83
CA PHE A 294 -6.76 6.03 -27.14
C PHE A 294 -8.19 6.26 -27.67
N ALA A 295 -8.53 7.52 -27.95
CA ALA A 295 -9.82 7.91 -28.49
C ALA A 295 -9.67 9.07 -29.47
N TYR A 296 -10.69 9.31 -30.30
CA TYR A 296 -10.76 10.43 -31.23
C TYR A 296 -12.17 11.02 -31.24
N GLN A 297 -12.29 12.30 -31.62
CA GLN A 297 -13.61 12.91 -31.84
C GLN A 297 -14.11 12.52 -33.22
N GLU A 298 -15.41 12.19 -33.32
CA GLU A 298 -16.03 11.74 -34.57
C GLU A 298 -16.00 12.83 -35.65
N GLU A 299 -15.67 12.45 -36.89
CA GLU A 299 -15.64 13.39 -38.01
C GLU A 299 -17.04 13.95 -38.29
N GLY A 300 -17.17 15.28 -38.28
CA GLY A 300 -18.45 15.97 -38.52
C GLY A 300 -19.34 16.12 -37.28
N ASP A 301 -19.03 15.46 -36.17
CA ASP A 301 -19.74 15.63 -34.90
C ASP A 301 -18.80 15.51 -33.68
N SER A 302 -18.21 16.63 -33.27
CA SER A 302 -17.28 16.70 -32.13
C SER A 302 -17.94 16.46 -30.77
N SER A 303 -19.25 16.26 -30.71
CA SER A 303 -19.96 15.90 -29.47
C SER A 303 -19.70 14.45 -29.05
N TRP A 304 -19.22 13.60 -29.96
CA TRP A 304 -18.92 12.21 -29.70
C TRP A 304 -17.42 11.93 -29.60
N LEU A 305 -17.04 11.22 -28.54
CA LEU A 305 -15.72 10.64 -28.37
C LEU A 305 -15.78 9.14 -28.65
N VAL A 306 -14.95 8.66 -29.57
CA VAL A 306 -14.94 7.26 -30.04
C VAL A 306 -13.60 6.63 -29.73
N THR A 307 -13.59 5.36 -29.34
CA THR A 307 -12.39 4.54 -29.12
C THR A 307 -12.49 3.23 -29.88
N ASP A 308 -11.38 2.79 -30.47
CA ASP A 308 -11.30 1.47 -31.11
C ASP A 308 -11.12 0.34 -30.10
N ILE A 309 -10.74 0.68 -28.87
CA ILE A 309 -10.40 -0.26 -27.80
C ILE A 309 -11.67 -0.69 -27.09
N ASP A 310 -11.82 -1.99 -26.89
CA ASP A 310 -12.76 -2.49 -25.90
C ASP A 310 -12.08 -2.46 -24.53
N VAL A 311 -12.47 -1.48 -23.69
CA VAL A 311 -11.85 -1.25 -22.38
C VAL A 311 -11.93 -2.48 -21.48
N ARG A 312 -13.02 -3.26 -21.56
CA ARG A 312 -13.22 -4.44 -20.70
C ARG A 312 -12.29 -5.57 -21.15
N SER A 313 -12.25 -5.81 -22.46
CA SER A 313 -11.37 -6.83 -23.05
C SER A 313 -9.89 -6.49 -22.86
N SER A 314 -9.54 -5.19 -22.89
CA SER A 314 -8.19 -4.72 -22.60
C SER A 314 -7.81 -4.97 -21.13
N TRP A 315 -8.71 -4.70 -20.18
CA TRP A 315 -8.48 -5.00 -18.78
C TRP A 315 -8.30 -6.50 -18.52
N ASP A 316 -9.18 -7.34 -19.06
CA ASP A 316 -9.09 -8.81 -18.96
C ASP A 316 -7.76 -9.32 -19.55
N TYR A 317 -7.31 -8.76 -20.67
CA TYR A 317 -6.01 -9.08 -21.27
C TYR A 317 -4.85 -8.76 -20.32
N VAL A 318 -4.83 -7.58 -19.70
CA VAL A 318 -3.73 -7.18 -18.80
C VAL A 318 -3.72 -8.02 -17.52
N ILE A 319 -4.89 -8.37 -16.97
CA ILE A 319 -4.99 -9.31 -15.84
C ILE A 319 -4.39 -10.67 -16.22
N THR A 320 -4.78 -11.23 -17.36
CA THR A 320 -4.30 -12.56 -17.77
C THR A 320 -2.79 -12.55 -18.09
N LEU A 321 -2.24 -11.46 -18.61
CA LEU A 321 -0.80 -11.26 -18.74
C LEU A 321 -0.10 -11.29 -17.37
N PHE A 322 -0.62 -10.53 -16.41
CA PHE A 322 -0.11 -10.51 -15.04
C PHE A 322 -0.15 -11.90 -14.39
N GLU A 323 -1.27 -12.61 -14.53
CA GLU A 323 -1.44 -13.99 -14.04
C GLU A 323 -0.44 -14.94 -14.69
N HIS A 324 -0.24 -14.85 -16.01
CA HIS A 324 0.70 -15.68 -16.75
C HIS A 324 2.13 -15.52 -16.24
N ILE A 325 2.60 -14.27 -16.13
CA ILE A 325 3.96 -13.97 -15.65
C ILE A 325 4.12 -14.45 -14.20
N CYS A 326 3.17 -14.14 -13.33
CA CYS A 326 3.27 -14.48 -11.91
C CYS A 326 3.14 -15.99 -11.66
N ARG A 327 2.29 -16.70 -12.40
CA ARG A 327 2.17 -18.15 -12.31
C ARG A 327 3.46 -18.83 -12.74
N ARG A 328 4.05 -18.42 -13.87
CA ARG A 328 5.35 -18.93 -14.31
C ARG A 328 6.42 -18.68 -13.25
N LEU A 329 6.51 -17.45 -12.75
CA LEU A 329 7.54 -17.04 -11.79
C LEU A 329 7.41 -17.76 -10.44
N PHE A 330 6.21 -17.77 -9.84
CA PHE A 330 6.03 -18.18 -8.45
C PHE A 330 5.46 -19.58 -8.27
N ILE A 331 4.72 -20.12 -9.24
CA ILE A 331 4.11 -21.46 -9.14
C ILE A 331 4.95 -22.47 -9.93
N GLU A 332 5.20 -22.20 -11.21
CA GLU A 332 5.99 -23.07 -12.08
C GLU A 332 7.50 -22.98 -11.81
N LYS A 333 7.93 -21.98 -11.02
CA LYS A 333 9.33 -21.69 -10.64
C LYS A 333 10.23 -21.42 -11.85
N ASP A 334 9.65 -20.86 -12.91
CA ASP A 334 10.33 -20.49 -14.14
C ASP A 334 10.82 -19.03 -14.08
N GLN A 335 12.12 -18.86 -13.87
CA GLN A 335 12.78 -17.56 -13.78
C GLN A 335 12.78 -16.81 -15.10
N THR A 336 12.66 -17.51 -16.24
CA THR A 336 12.62 -16.88 -17.56
C THR A 336 11.34 -16.05 -17.76
N ALA A 337 10.36 -16.16 -16.85
CA ALA A 337 9.19 -15.29 -16.78
C ALA A 337 9.55 -13.81 -16.63
N LEU A 338 10.73 -13.50 -16.06
CA LEU A 338 11.25 -12.13 -15.92
C LEU A 338 12.13 -11.70 -17.09
N MET A 339 12.19 -12.49 -18.16
CA MET A 339 12.95 -12.15 -19.37
C MET A 339 12.01 -12.02 -20.56
N TYR A 340 12.31 -11.09 -21.45
CA TYR A 340 11.55 -10.92 -22.69
C TYR A 340 12.39 -10.28 -23.79
N GLU A 341 11.99 -10.56 -25.03
CA GLU A 341 12.57 -9.93 -26.20
C GLU A 341 12.07 -8.49 -26.32
N ALA A 342 13.01 -7.55 -26.35
CA ALA A 342 12.76 -6.13 -26.57
C ALA A 342 13.73 -5.58 -27.62
N GLU A 343 13.28 -4.62 -28.41
CA GLU A 343 14.16 -3.89 -29.32
C GLU A 343 14.96 -2.85 -28.54
N ASP A 344 16.27 -2.78 -28.80
CA ASP A 344 17.13 -1.72 -28.30
C ASP A 344 16.97 -0.42 -29.13
N GLU A 345 17.65 0.65 -28.71
CA GLU A 345 17.62 1.96 -29.41
C GLU A 345 18.10 1.87 -30.87
N GLN A 346 18.76 0.78 -31.25
CA GLN A 346 19.29 0.51 -32.59
C GLN A 346 18.37 -0.41 -33.41
N GLY A 347 17.21 -0.79 -32.87
CA GLY A 347 16.24 -1.68 -33.50
C GLY A 347 16.65 -3.15 -33.48
N VAL A 348 17.65 -3.53 -32.67
CA VAL A 348 18.09 -4.93 -32.53
C VAL A 348 17.30 -5.57 -31.40
N THR A 349 16.59 -6.65 -31.71
CA THR A 349 15.90 -7.47 -30.70
C THR A 349 16.91 -8.19 -29.82
N ARG A 350 16.83 -7.96 -28.50
CA ARG A 350 17.64 -8.65 -27.49
C ARG A 350 16.76 -9.18 -26.39
N LEU A 351 17.16 -10.30 -25.80
CA LEU A 351 16.57 -10.80 -24.57
C LEU A 351 17.04 -9.91 -23.42
N ARG A 352 16.11 -9.28 -22.70
CA ARG A 352 16.41 -8.44 -21.54
C ARG A 352 15.68 -8.91 -20.29
N TRP A 353 16.25 -8.59 -19.13
CA TRP A 353 15.56 -8.75 -17.85
C TRP A 353 14.51 -7.66 -17.63
N MET A 354 13.46 -7.99 -16.91
CA MET A 354 12.51 -7.02 -16.39
C MET A 354 13.20 -6.07 -15.41
N SER A 355 13.07 -4.79 -15.69
CA SER A 355 13.52 -3.71 -14.82
C SER A 355 12.63 -3.61 -13.56
N PRO A 356 13.08 -2.92 -12.49
CA PRO A 356 12.22 -2.64 -11.34
C PRO A 356 10.89 -1.96 -11.73
N ASP A 357 10.88 -1.12 -12.78
CA ASP A 357 9.67 -0.46 -13.26
C ASP A 357 8.70 -1.41 -14.00
N ASP A 358 9.21 -2.44 -14.67
CA ASP A 358 8.38 -3.51 -15.24
C ASP A 358 7.62 -4.25 -14.12
N ILE A 359 8.34 -4.56 -13.04
CA ILE A 359 7.75 -5.22 -11.86
C ILE A 359 6.77 -4.28 -11.16
N ARG A 360 7.06 -2.98 -11.08
CA ARG A 360 6.11 -1.98 -10.55
C ARG A 360 4.82 -1.94 -11.36
N PHE A 361 4.88 -2.08 -12.69
CA PHE A 361 3.68 -2.18 -13.51
C PHE A 361 2.87 -3.46 -13.19
N LEU A 362 3.54 -4.61 -13.03
CA LEU A 362 2.86 -5.85 -12.62
C LEU A 362 2.21 -5.72 -11.23
N ILE A 363 2.89 -5.07 -10.27
CA ILE A 363 2.32 -4.76 -8.95
C ILE A 363 1.11 -3.84 -9.12
N ALA A 364 1.20 -2.81 -9.97
CA ALA A 364 0.11 -1.88 -10.26
C ALA A 364 -1.15 -2.57 -10.79
N VAL A 365 -0.98 -3.55 -11.69
CA VAL A 365 -2.07 -4.40 -12.18
C VAL A 365 -2.61 -5.28 -11.06
N GLY A 366 -1.72 -5.99 -10.35
CA GLY A 366 -2.10 -6.95 -9.31
C GLY A 366 -2.88 -6.32 -8.16
N ILE A 367 -2.47 -5.15 -7.66
CA ILE A 367 -3.19 -4.48 -6.55
C ILE A 367 -4.58 -4.01 -6.99
N ARG A 368 -4.73 -3.53 -8.24
CA ARG A 368 -6.03 -3.09 -8.78
C ARG A 368 -6.96 -4.27 -9.00
N ALA A 369 -6.44 -5.36 -9.57
CA ALA A 369 -7.19 -6.59 -9.75
C ALA A 369 -7.60 -7.20 -8.40
N LEU A 370 -6.72 -7.16 -7.38
CA LEU A 370 -7.05 -7.58 -6.02
C LEU A 370 -8.18 -6.74 -5.42
N ILE A 371 -8.14 -5.41 -5.56
CA ILE A 371 -9.20 -4.53 -5.06
C ILE A 371 -10.56 -4.90 -5.68
N GLU A 372 -10.62 -5.04 -7.01
CA GLU A 372 -11.87 -5.40 -7.68
C GLU A 372 -12.37 -6.78 -7.27
N LYS A 373 -11.47 -7.76 -7.10
CA LYS A 373 -11.82 -9.08 -6.57
C LYS A 373 -12.34 -9.01 -5.15
N CYS A 374 -11.77 -8.17 -4.30
CA CYS A 374 -12.26 -7.97 -2.94
C CYS A 374 -13.67 -7.37 -2.91
N TRP A 375 -14.00 -6.43 -3.80
CA TRP A 375 -15.37 -5.95 -3.95
C TRP A 375 -16.31 -7.03 -4.49
N GLU A 376 -15.92 -7.74 -5.55
CA GLU A 376 -16.72 -8.82 -6.16
C GLU A 376 -17.07 -9.92 -5.14
N ARG A 377 -16.11 -10.29 -4.28
CA ARG A 377 -16.21 -11.43 -3.36
C ARG A 377 -16.55 -11.03 -1.92
N LYS A 378 -16.75 -9.74 -1.64
CA LYS A 378 -16.94 -9.17 -0.29
C LYS A 378 -15.84 -9.61 0.67
N ILE A 379 -14.58 -9.43 0.26
CA ILE A 379 -13.39 -9.77 1.06
C ILE A 379 -12.88 -8.49 1.72
N LEU A 380 -12.85 -8.47 3.05
CA LEU A 380 -12.28 -7.34 3.77
C LEU A 380 -10.76 -7.35 3.61
N LEU A 381 -10.23 -6.40 2.82
CA LEU A 381 -8.79 -6.18 2.63
C LEU A 381 -8.30 -5.11 3.60
N THR A 382 -7.38 -5.48 4.49
CA THR A 382 -6.87 -4.62 5.56
C THR A 382 -5.34 -4.64 5.59
N GLY A 383 -4.72 -3.48 5.39
CA GLY A 383 -3.30 -3.26 5.68
C GLY A 383 -3.10 -2.90 7.15
N VAL A 384 -2.07 -3.46 7.78
CA VAL A 384 -1.65 -3.11 9.15
C VAL A 384 -0.16 -2.78 9.12
N ILE A 385 0.22 -1.63 9.68
CA ILE A 385 1.61 -1.16 9.68
C ILE A 385 2.05 -0.81 11.11
N LYS A 386 3.09 -1.50 11.58
CA LYS A 386 3.70 -1.28 12.91
C LYS A 386 4.60 -0.05 12.96
N ASP A 387 5.46 0.14 11.97
CA ASP A 387 6.53 1.15 11.98
C ASP A 387 6.24 2.29 11.01
N SER A 388 5.36 3.21 11.43
CA SER A 388 5.07 4.41 10.65
C SER A 388 5.78 5.64 11.21
N THR A 389 6.49 6.35 10.33
CA THR A 389 7.04 7.70 10.58
C THR A 389 6.16 8.81 9.99
N SER A 390 4.93 8.48 9.59
CA SER A 390 4.04 9.40 8.91
C SER A 390 3.52 10.55 9.78
N ARG A 391 3.07 11.60 9.10
CA ARG A 391 2.24 12.69 9.66
C ARG A 391 0.96 12.89 8.83
N TYR A 392 0.38 11.79 8.36
CA TYR A 392 -0.81 11.85 7.51
C TYR A 392 -2.03 12.34 8.28
N LEU A 393 -2.14 12.01 9.57
CA LEU A 393 -3.25 12.48 10.40
C LEU A 393 -3.01 13.91 10.87
N THR A 394 -1.93 14.14 11.63
CA THR A 394 -1.72 15.41 12.34
C THR A 394 -1.31 16.56 11.42
N ARG A 395 -0.47 16.32 10.40
CA ARG A 395 -0.01 17.38 9.47
C ARG A 395 -0.93 17.49 8.27
N ASN A 396 -1.22 16.38 7.59
CA ASN A 396 -1.92 16.43 6.32
C ASN A 396 -3.44 16.55 6.52
N TYR A 397 -4.11 15.54 7.10
CA TYR A 397 -5.55 15.54 7.30
C TYR A 397 -6.02 16.73 8.12
N LEU A 398 -5.53 16.90 9.36
CA LEU A 398 -5.93 18.03 10.21
C LEU A 398 -5.51 19.39 9.62
N GLY A 399 -4.38 19.45 8.90
CA GLY A 399 -3.96 20.64 8.19
C GLY A 399 -4.95 21.06 7.11
N VAL A 400 -5.40 20.12 6.27
CA VAL A 400 -6.42 20.37 5.25
C VAL A 400 -7.76 20.74 5.90
N MET A 401 -8.17 20.01 6.95
CA MET A 401 -9.41 20.28 7.67
C MET A 401 -9.45 21.66 8.34
N LYS A 402 -8.29 22.16 8.79
CA LYS A 402 -8.16 23.54 9.26
C LYS A 402 -8.44 24.54 8.13
N LEU A 403 -7.83 24.33 6.95
CA LEU A 403 -8.00 25.22 5.79
C LEU A 403 -9.42 25.21 5.21
N LEU A 404 -10.15 24.10 5.34
CA LEU A 404 -11.55 24.01 4.95
C LEU A 404 -12.51 24.81 5.85
N GLY A 405 -12.03 25.30 7.00
CA GLY A 405 -12.79 26.17 7.89
C GLY A 405 -14.10 25.53 8.34
N GLN A 406 -15.22 26.14 8.00
CA GLN A 406 -16.56 25.66 8.39
C GLN A 406 -16.91 24.28 7.83
N GLN A 407 -16.33 23.86 6.69
CA GLN A 407 -16.53 22.51 6.15
C GLN A 407 -15.67 21.45 6.85
N GLY A 408 -14.56 21.85 7.49
CA GLY A 408 -13.66 20.96 8.20
C GLY A 408 -13.83 21.12 9.71
N TYR A 409 -12.80 21.65 10.37
CA TYR A 409 -12.80 21.88 11.82
C TYR A 409 -12.60 23.36 12.15
N PRO A 410 -13.68 24.14 12.34
CA PRO A 410 -13.56 25.57 12.60
C PRO A 410 -12.81 25.88 13.90
N GLU A 411 -12.83 24.96 14.88
CA GLU A 411 -12.12 25.15 16.15
C GLU A 411 -10.59 25.16 15.97
N LEU A 412 -10.06 24.48 14.95
CA LEU A 412 -8.62 24.47 14.65
C LEU A 412 -8.09 25.84 14.17
N ASN A 413 -8.96 26.72 13.69
CA ASN A 413 -8.57 28.06 13.24
C ASN A 413 -8.23 28.99 14.41
N ASN A 414 -8.84 28.77 15.57
CA ASN A 414 -8.64 29.59 16.76
C ASN A 414 -7.68 28.93 17.77
N LEU A 415 -7.29 27.68 17.54
CA LEU A 415 -6.43 26.93 18.43
C LEU A 415 -4.94 27.23 18.17
N ASP A 416 -4.21 27.59 19.23
CA ASP A 416 -2.75 27.69 19.22
C ASP A 416 -2.12 26.29 19.19
N VAL A 417 -2.06 25.68 18.01
CA VAL A 417 -1.45 24.36 17.82
C VAL A 417 0.07 24.51 17.79
N ARG A 418 0.69 24.31 18.95
CA ARG A 418 2.15 24.25 19.10
C ARG A 418 2.73 22.98 18.45
N LEU A 419 4.06 22.92 18.38
CA LEU A 419 4.75 21.77 17.79
C LEU A 419 4.36 20.47 18.50
N LEU A 420 3.68 19.61 17.76
CA LEU A 420 3.30 18.25 18.15
C LEU A 420 4.50 17.28 18.03
N PRO A 421 4.39 16.05 18.57
CA PRO A 421 5.36 14.99 18.37
C PRO A 421 5.69 14.72 16.89
N TRP A 422 6.85 14.11 16.64
CA TRP A 422 7.40 14.03 15.27
C TRP A 422 6.65 13.09 14.33
N THR A 423 5.77 12.23 14.82
CA THR A 423 5.00 11.29 13.99
C THR A 423 3.63 11.10 14.62
N ASP A 424 2.65 10.69 13.82
CA ASP A 424 1.30 10.38 14.31
C ASP A 424 1.36 9.26 15.37
N ARG A 425 2.23 8.26 15.17
CA ARG A 425 2.46 7.17 16.14
C ARG A 425 2.93 7.70 17.49
N ILE A 426 3.99 8.52 17.54
CA ILE A 426 4.51 9.05 18.81
C ILE A 426 3.46 9.93 19.50
N PHE A 427 2.72 10.73 18.72
CA PHE A 427 1.63 11.54 19.28
C PHE A 427 0.55 10.67 19.95
N LEU A 428 0.13 9.60 19.28
CA LEU A 428 -0.91 8.70 19.77
C LEU A 428 -0.44 7.79 20.92
N GLU A 429 0.82 7.34 20.90
CA GLU A 429 1.42 6.54 21.99
C GLU A 429 1.55 7.34 23.31
N LEU A 430 1.49 8.67 23.25
CA LEU A 430 1.47 9.53 24.44
C LEU A 430 0.07 9.72 25.03
N LEU A 431 -1.01 9.41 24.31
CA LEU A 431 -2.37 9.64 24.79
C LEU A 431 -2.71 8.85 26.06
N PRO A 432 -2.28 7.59 26.24
CA PRO A 432 -2.52 6.88 27.50
C PRO A 432 -1.88 7.55 28.72
N LEU A 433 -0.88 8.42 28.54
CA LEU A 433 -0.29 9.23 29.62
C LEU A 433 -1.04 10.54 29.87
N ALA A 434 -1.82 11.00 28.89
CA ALA A 434 -2.61 12.23 28.95
C ALA A 434 -4.04 11.99 29.46
N ASP A 435 -4.61 10.82 29.16
CA ASP A 435 -5.98 10.44 29.48
C ASP A 435 -6.00 9.12 30.24
N ASP A 436 -6.41 9.16 31.51
CA ASP A 436 -6.52 7.98 32.37
C ASP A 436 -7.78 7.15 32.09
N GLU A 437 -8.80 7.73 31.44
CA GLU A 437 -10.04 7.05 31.07
C GLU A 437 -9.91 6.31 29.73
N LEU A 438 -8.84 6.54 28.97
CA LEU A 438 -8.58 5.83 27.73
C LEU A 438 -8.28 4.35 28.00
N VAL A 439 -9.09 3.47 27.41
CA VAL A 439 -9.01 2.00 27.51
C VAL A 439 -8.88 1.38 26.13
N SER A 440 -8.02 0.37 25.99
CA SER A 440 -7.88 -0.40 24.74
C SER A 440 -8.94 -1.49 24.59
N PRO A 441 -9.38 -1.82 23.36
CA PRO A 441 -8.98 -1.16 22.11
C PRO A 441 -9.60 0.24 21.96
N TRP A 442 -8.85 1.12 21.30
CA TRP A 442 -9.32 2.42 20.83
C TRP A 442 -8.68 2.73 19.48
N SER A 443 -9.31 3.61 18.71
CA SER A 443 -8.77 4.09 17.43
C SER A 443 -9.01 5.58 17.24
N THR A 444 -8.30 6.20 16.30
CA THR A 444 -8.74 7.49 15.72
C THR A 444 -9.98 7.26 14.86
N ILE A 445 -10.70 8.31 14.47
CA ILE A 445 -11.62 8.24 13.33
C ILE A 445 -10.89 7.76 12.07
N GLU A 446 -11.64 7.21 11.12
CA GLU A 446 -11.13 6.96 9.78
C GLU A 446 -11.13 8.22 8.92
N PHE A 447 -10.11 8.35 8.07
CA PHE A 447 -9.98 9.41 7.07
C PHE A 447 -9.48 8.82 5.75
N ASP A 448 -9.79 9.48 4.63
CA ASP A 448 -9.42 8.98 3.30
C ASP A 448 -7.89 8.87 3.09
N SER A 449 -7.45 7.83 2.40
CA SER A 449 -6.02 7.69 2.04
C SER A 449 -5.48 8.80 1.14
N THR A 450 -6.34 9.56 0.46
CA THR A 450 -5.95 10.72 -0.37
C THR A 450 -5.12 11.77 0.39
N TYR A 451 -5.35 11.90 1.71
CA TYR A 451 -4.59 12.78 2.60
C TYR A 451 -3.12 12.37 2.78
N MET A 452 -2.68 11.24 2.24
CA MET A 452 -1.25 10.94 2.11
C MET A 452 -0.51 11.95 1.24
N THR A 453 -1.18 12.45 0.21
CA THR A 453 -0.64 13.37 -0.79
C THR A 453 -1.24 14.77 -0.71
N LEU A 454 -2.43 14.90 -0.13
CA LEU A 454 -3.09 16.17 0.08
C LEU A 454 -2.58 16.85 1.35
N HIS A 455 -2.24 18.14 1.27
CA HIS A 455 -1.74 18.91 2.39
C HIS A 455 -2.03 20.40 2.23
N GLY A 456 -1.88 21.17 3.31
CA GLY A 456 -1.83 22.63 3.23
C GLY A 456 -0.42 23.11 2.89
N GLU A 457 -0.30 24.06 1.97
CA GLU A 457 0.94 24.78 1.66
C GLU A 457 0.68 26.28 1.50
N GLU A 458 1.72 27.09 1.49
CA GLU A 458 1.60 28.52 1.19
C GLU A 458 1.80 28.75 -0.32
N ASN A 459 0.90 29.50 -0.93
CA ASN A 459 1.06 29.95 -2.31
C ASN A 459 2.16 31.04 -2.41
N PRO A 460 2.60 31.44 -3.61
CA PRO A 460 3.62 32.49 -3.78
C PRO A 460 3.26 33.85 -3.14
N ASN A 461 1.99 34.09 -2.84
CA ASN A 461 1.50 35.30 -2.17
C ASN A 461 1.41 35.15 -0.65
N GLY A 462 1.91 34.04 -0.08
CA GLY A 462 1.87 33.74 1.36
C GLY A 462 0.50 33.35 1.90
N GLN A 463 -0.47 33.04 1.02
CA GLN A 463 -1.80 32.59 1.45
C GLN A 463 -1.82 31.05 1.52
N PRO A 464 -2.43 30.47 2.57
CA PRO A 464 -2.52 29.03 2.68
C PRO A 464 -3.52 28.48 1.66
N ILE A 465 -3.12 27.43 0.95
CA ILE A 465 -3.92 26.72 -0.04
C ILE A 465 -3.84 25.20 0.21
N ILE A 466 -4.84 24.47 -0.27
CA ILE A 466 -4.84 23.00 -0.27
C ILE A 466 -4.21 22.53 -1.59
N ALA A 467 -3.20 21.67 -1.50
CA ALA A 467 -2.42 21.21 -2.64
C ALA A 467 -2.09 19.72 -2.57
N GLY A 468 -1.84 19.14 -3.74
CA GLY A 468 -1.27 17.79 -3.88
C GLY A 468 0.26 17.81 -3.89
N VAL A 469 0.89 16.65 -4.02
CA VAL A 469 2.33 16.55 -4.30
C VAL A 469 2.62 17.20 -5.65
N LYS A 470 3.68 18.01 -5.74
CA LYS A 470 3.93 18.87 -6.91
C LYS A 470 2.69 19.71 -7.28
N GLN A 471 1.94 20.18 -6.28
CA GLN A 471 0.72 20.99 -6.36
C GLN A 471 -0.54 20.29 -6.88
N PHE A 472 -0.44 19.28 -7.74
CA PHE A 472 -1.61 18.67 -8.40
C PHE A 472 -1.71 17.14 -8.29
N ILE A 473 -0.65 16.44 -7.86
CA ILE A 473 -0.65 14.98 -7.79
C ILE A 473 -1.28 14.54 -6.47
N VAL A 474 -2.43 13.87 -6.59
CA VAL A 474 -3.18 13.36 -5.45
C VAL A 474 -3.54 11.90 -5.67
N ALA A 475 -3.38 11.09 -4.61
CA ALA A 475 -3.79 9.69 -4.56
C ALA A 475 -5.30 9.54 -4.86
N PRO A 476 -5.77 8.34 -5.26
CA PRO A 476 -7.20 8.10 -5.42
C PRO A 476 -7.96 8.36 -4.13
N GLU A 477 -9.07 9.09 -4.20
CA GLU A 477 -10.00 9.23 -3.09
C GLU A 477 -11.01 8.07 -3.10
N ARG A 478 -11.65 7.84 -1.95
CA ARG A 478 -12.74 6.87 -1.72
C ARG A 478 -12.36 5.40 -1.84
N LEU A 479 -11.07 5.11 -2.01
CA LEU A 479 -10.58 3.74 -2.20
C LEU A 479 -10.21 3.06 -0.89
N PHE A 480 -9.42 3.75 -0.05
CA PHE A 480 -8.99 3.24 1.25
C PHE A 480 -9.27 4.25 2.35
N ALA A 481 -9.76 3.74 3.48
CA ALA A 481 -9.97 4.48 4.72
C ALA A 481 -8.87 4.12 5.72
N ARG A 482 -8.24 5.16 6.28
CA ARG A 482 -7.07 5.04 7.14
C ARG A 482 -7.40 5.44 8.56
N SER A 483 -6.86 4.72 9.53
CA SER A 483 -6.97 5.04 10.96
C SER A 483 -5.73 4.56 11.72
N LEU A 484 -5.58 5.01 12.96
CA LEU A 484 -4.54 4.54 13.86
C LEU A 484 -5.21 3.97 15.11
N ALA A 485 -4.74 2.82 15.59
CA ALA A 485 -5.36 2.13 16.72
C ALA A 485 -4.34 1.52 17.68
N GLN A 486 -4.77 1.29 18.92
CA GLN A 486 -4.01 0.57 19.92
C GLN A 486 -4.90 -0.52 20.55
N PHE A 487 -4.45 -1.76 20.46
CA PHE A 487 -5.19 -2.94 20.93
C PHE A 487 -4.74 -3.45 22.31
N PHE A 488 -3.70 -2.86 22.89
CA PHE A 488 -3.21 -3.26 24.22
C PHE A 488 -2.85 -2.06 25.08
N LEU A 489 -3.47 -1.99 26.25
CA LEU A 489 -3.19 -1.03 27.30
C LEU A 489 -3.51 -1.64 28.67
N LYS A 490 -2.55 -1.64 29.60
CA LYS A 490 -2.71 -2.06 30.98
C LYS A 490 -2.16 -1.01 31.95
N ARG A 491 -2.94 -0.65 32.96
CA ARG A 491 -2.61 0.40 33.96
C ARG A 491 -2.30 -0.16 35.35
N GLU A 492 -1.62 -1.30 35.41
CA GLU A 492 -1.23 -1.92 36.70
C GLU A 492 -0.03 -1.23 37.37
N LYS A 493 0.70 -0.37 36.64
CA LYS A 493 1.91 0.34 37.07
C LYS A 493 1.76 1.87 36.86
N PRO A 494 2.58 2.71 37.53
CA PRO A 494 2.56 4.17 37.33
C PRO A 494 2.79 4.61 35.89
N THR A 495 3.53 3.82 35.11
CA THR A 495 3.62 3.96 33.66
C THR A 495 2.79 2.84 33.03
N PRO A 496 1.78 3.17 32.21
CA PRO A 496 0.96 2.16 31.55
C PRO A 496 1.82 1.28 30.65
N LEU A 497 1.53 -0.02 30.67
CA LEU A 497 2.06 -0.96 29.68
C LEU A 497 1.17 -0.87 28.45
N ALA A 498 1.72 -0.36 27.36
CA ALA A 498 0.97 -0.13 26.13
C ALA A 498 1.64 -0.84 24.95
N GLY A 499 0.82 -1.42 24.07
CA GLY A 499 1.28 -1.89 22.76
C GLY A 499 1.51 -0.71 21.82
N HIS A 500 2.19 -0.96 20.70
CA HIS A 500 2.39 0.08 19.70
C HIS A 500 1.07 0.54 19.09
N VAL A 501 1.00 1.81 18.72
CA VAL A 501 -0.07 2.31 17.88
C VAL A 501 0.22 1.85 16.45
N VAL A 502 -0.70 1.07 15.89
CA VAL A 502 -0.61 0.54 14.53
C VAL A 502 -1.42 1.41 13.58
N PHE A 503 -0.92 1.57 12.36
CA PHE A 503 -1.66 2.18 11.27
C PHE A 503 -2.50 1.13 10.57
N ILE A 504 -3.74 1.46 10.25
CA ILE A 504 -4.70 0.56 9.61
C ILE A 504 -5.21 1.20 8.33
N ASP A 505 -5.26 0.41 7.27
CA ASP A 505 -5.60 0.84 5.93
C ASP A 505 -6.63 -0.12 5.33
N ARG A 506 -7.91 0.26 5.37
CA ARG A 506 -9.05 -0.60 5.06
C ARG A 506 -9.61 -0.28 3.69
N LEU A 507 -9.85 -1.30 2.87
CA LEU A 507 -10.61 -1.12 1.62
C LEU A 507 -12.04 -0.67 1.93
N VAL A 508 -12.48 0.37 1.22
CA VAL A 508 -13.80 0.97 1.37
C VAL A 508 -14.86 0.11 0.68
N PHE A 509 -16.03 -0.02 1.31
CA PHE A 509 -17.16 -0.78 0.78
C PHE A 509 -18.40 0.10 0.61
N PRO A 510 -19.08 0.06 -0.56
CA PRO A 510 -20.35 0.79 -0.77
C PRO A 510 -21.39 0.53 0.31
N GLU A 511 -21.47 -0.70 0.82
CA GLU A 511 -22.44 -1.14 1.82
C GLU A 511 -22.29 -0.43 3.17
N TRP A 512 -21.13 0.15 3.46
CA TRP A 512 -20.82 0.75 4.75
C TRP A 512 -20.45 2.23 4.66
N ASP A 513 -19.80 2.63 3.58
CA ASP A 513 -19.06 3.89 3.52
C ASP A 513 -19.74 4.97 2.66
N THR A 514 -20.83 4.65 1.96
CA THR A 514 -21.51 5.60 1.05
C THR A 514 -22.03 6.83 1.80
N ASP A 515 -22.46 6.68 3.05
CA ASP A 515 -22.96 7.79 3.89
C ASP A 515 -21.86 8.79 4.30
N ALA A 516 -20.60 8.41 4.15
CA ALA A 516 -19.44 9.27 4.41
C ALA A 516 -18.99 10.06 3.17
N LEU A 517 -19.57 9.75 2.00
CA LEU A 517 -19.33 10.50 0.77
C LEU A 517 -19.99 11.88 0.83
N ASN A 518 -19.44 12.83 0.07
CA ASN A 518 -19.98 14.20 -0.12
C ASN A 518 -20.05 15.08 1.14
N ARG A 519 -19.56 14.62 2.30
CA ARG A 519 -19.54 15.43 3.54
C ARG A 519 -18.55 16.57 3.47
N ILE A 520 -17.46 16.38 2.72
CA ILE A 520 -16.44 17.39 2.46
C ILE A 520 -16.26 17.53 0.96
N THR A 521 -16.17 18.79 0.53
CA THR A 521 -15.80 19.13 -0.84
C THR A 521 -14.52 19.96 -0.82
N ILE A 522 -13.55 19.54 -1.62
CA ILE A 522 -12.30 20.27 -1.83
C ILE A 522 -12.29 20.72 -3.28
N GLU A 523 -12.29 22.04 -3.48
CA GLU A 523 -12.30 22.63 -4.81
C GLU A 523 -11.17 23.64 -4.92
N THR A 524 -10.20 23.35 -5.79
CA THR A 524 -9.10 24.27 -6.10
C THR A 524 -8.84 24.30 -7.60
N PRO A 525 -8.30 25.40 -8.16
CA PRO A 525 -8.02 25.49 -9.60
C PRO A 525 -7.11 24.37 -10.14
N GLN A 526 -6.20 23.87 -9.30
CA GLN A 526 -5.22 22.83 -9.63
C GLN A 526 -5.79 21.41 -9.47
N LEU A 527 -6.56 21.16 -8.40
CA LEU A 527 -7.08 19.83 -8.09
C LEU A 527 -8.41 19.53 -8.78
N GLY A 528 -9.16 20.57 -9.13
CA GLY A 528 -10.56 20.45 -9.56
C GLY A 528 -11.45 20.12 -8.38
N HIS A 529 -12.52 19.37 -8.64
CA HIS A 529 -13.50 18.95 -7.66
C HIS A 529 -13.12 17.60 -7.05
N MET A 530 -13.03 17.54 -5.72
CA MET A 530 -12.70 16.35 -4.94
C MET A 530 -13.68 16.20 -3.77
N GLN A 531 -14.01 14.96 -3.43
CA GLN A 531 -14.83 14.66 -2.24
C GLN A 531 -14.27 13.42 -1.53
N PRO A 532 -13.25 13.61 -0.67
CA PRO A 532 -12.68 12.54 0.15
C PRO A 532 -13.71 11.97 1.13
N LEU A 533 -13.52 10.70 1.52
CA LEU A 533 -14.23 10.12 2.66
C LEU A 533 -13.89 10.89 3.95
N CYS A 534 -14.92 11.24 4.71
CA CYS A 534 -14.76 11.95 5.96
C CYS A 534 -15.72 11.43 7.03
N TYR A 535 -15.17 11.10 8.20
CA TYR A 535 -15.93 10.87 9.42
C TYR A 535 -15.58 12.00 10.40
N PRO A 536 -16.42 13.05 10.52
CA PRO A 536 -16.05 14.28 11.21
C PRO A 536 -15.63 14.07 12.67
N THR A 537 -16.34 13.21 13.41
CA THR A 537 -16.10 12.98 14.83
C THR A 537 -16.29 11.52 15.21
N ARG A 538 -15.91 11.17 16.45
CA ARG A 538 -16.14 9.84 17.03
C ARG A 538 -17.62 9.48 17.19
N ASP A 539 -18.50 10.48 17.17
CA ASP A 539 -19.94 10.29 17.37
C ASP A 539 -20.63 9.90 16.04
N ASP A 540 -19.96 10.11 14.90
CA ASP A 540 -20.40 9.61 13.62
C ASP A 540 -20.28 8.08 13.57
N MET A 541 -21.40 7.41 13.25
CA MET A 541 -21.41 5.96 13.09
C MET A 541 -20.60 5.55 11.87
N ASN A 542 -19.50 4.83 12.09
CA ASN A 542 -18.72 4.18 11.04
C ASN A 542 -18.73 2.66 11.26
N ILE A 543 -19.68 1.97 10.63
CA ILE A 543 -19.82 0.52 10.77
C ILE A 543 -18.62 -0.23 10.17
N GLY A 544 -18.06 0.25 9.04
CA GLY A 544 -16.90 -0.37 8.40
C GLY A 544 -15.67 -0.38 9.31
N GLN A 545 -15.39 0.75 9.96
CA GLN A 545 -14.35 0.87 10.97
C GLN A 545 -14.61 -0.07 12.15
N MET A 546 -15.81 -0.06 12.72
CA MET A 546 -16.13 -0.90 13.88
C MET A 546 -15.95 -2.39 13.58
N LEU A 547 -16.42 -2.86 12.43
CA LEU A 547 -16.29 -4.25 12.01
C LEU A 547 -14.82 -4.66 11.83
N ASN A 548 -14.03 -3.82 11.15
CA ASN A 548 -12.62 -4.08 10.94
C ASN A 548 -11.84 -4.09 12.26
N MET A 549 -12.06 -3.09 13.12
CA MET A 549 -11.41 -3.03 14.43
C MET A 549 -11.82 -4.19 15.33
N TYR A 550 -13.07 -4.63 15.27
CA TYR A 550 -13.54 -5.79 16.03
C TYR A 550 -12.81 -7.07 15.60
N LEU A 551 -12.69 -7.31 14.29
CA LEU A 551 -11.96 -8.48 13.78
C LEU A 551 -10.47 -8.42 14.16
N LEU A 552 -9.83 -7.25 14.06
CA LEU A 552 -8.44 -7.08 14.47
C LEU A 552 -8.23 -7.29 15.98
N ASP A 553 -9.17 -6.83 16.81
CA ASP A 553 -9.17 -7.06 18.27
C ASP A 553 -9.29 -8.55 18.59
N VAL A 554 -10.23 -9.26 17.97
CA VAL A 554 -10.38 -10.71 18.10
C VAL A 554 -9.07 -11.44 17.75
N LEU A 555 -8.39 -11.00 16.69
CA LEU A 555 -7.13 -11.57 16.22
C LEU A 555 -5.90 -11.16 17.06
N THR A 556 -6.02 -10.16 17.92
CA THR A 556 -4.94 -9.65 18.77
C THR A 556 -5.01 -10.28 20.16
N ARG A 557 -4.55 -11.53 20.28
CA ARG A 557 -4.62 -12.28 21.54
C ARG A 557 -3.37 -12.12 22.40
N ASN A 558 -2.35 -11.41 21.91
CA ASN A 558 -1.11 -11.09 22.62
C ASN A 558 -0.36 -12.36 23.06
N HIS A 559 -0.37 -13.41 22.25
CA HIS A 559 0.38 -14.65 22.53
C HIS A 559 1.90 -14.45 22.45
N PHE A 560 2.35 -13.42 21.74
CA PHE A 560 3.74 -13.13 21.43
C PHE A 560 4.21 -11.87 22.18
N PRO A 561 5.03 -12.01 23.24
CA PRO A 561 5.51 -10.88 24.04
C PRO A 561 6.31 -9.84 23.24
N GLU A 562 6.93 -10.25 22.13
CA GLU A 562 7.73 -9.41 21.25
C GLU A 562 6.91 -8.43 20.39
N VAL A 563 5.60 -8.67 20.22
CA VAL A 563 4.71 -7.85 19.38
C VAL A 563 3.34 -7.65 20.03
N ILE A 564 3.34 -7.19 21.29
CA ILE A 564 2.10 -6.91 22.03
C ILE A 564 1.28 -5.82 21.32
N GLY A 565 -0.03 -6.06 21.18
CA GLY A 565 -0.99 -5.17 20.54
C GLY A 565 -1.02 -5.26 19.01
N TYR A 566 -0.32 -6.23 18.42
CA TYR A 566 -0.29 -6.50 16.98
C TYR A 566 -1.06 -7.80 16.65
N PRO A 567 -1.83 -7.87 15.56
CA PRO A 567 -2.59 -9.07 15.22
C PRO A 567 -1.71 -10.31 15.07
N ASP A 568 -1.95 -11.34 15.89
CA ASP A 568 -1.13 -12.54 15.95
C ASP A 568 -0.92 -13.23 14.59
N PRO A 569 -1.92 -13.29 13.67
CA PRO A 569 -1.71 -13.90 12.36
C PRO A 569 -0.62 -13.23 11.51
N LEU A 570 -0.48 -11.91 11.58
CA LEU A 570 0.54 -11.18 10.80
C LEU A 570 1.94 -11.50 11.33
N HIS A 571 2.11 -11.58 12.65
CA HIS A 571 3.37 -12.02 13.24
C HIS A 571 3.73 -13.46 12.86
N LYS A 572 2.74 -14.34 12.79
CA LYS A 572 2.94 -15.70 12.27
C LYS A 572 3.34 -15.71 10.80
N ALA A 573 2.83 -14.78 10.00
CA ALA A 573 3.22 -14.64 8.61
C ALA A 573 4.69 -14.18 8.49
N ASP A 574 5.10 -13.17 9.25
CA ASP A 574 6.50 -12.69 9.35
C ASP A 574 7.46 -13.83 9.73
N TRP A 575 7.11 -14.59 10.76
CA TRP A 575 7.90 -15.76 11.18
C TRP A 575 7.98 -16.84 10.11
N GLY A 576 6.85 -17.12 9.44
CA GLY A 576 6.79 -18.05 8.32
C GLY A 576 7.71 -17.62 7.19
N ALA A 577 7.62 -16.36 6.76
CA ALA A 577 8.45 -15.78 5.71
C ALA A 577 9.94 -15.85 6.08
N LYS A 578 10.32 -15.38 7.28
CA LYS A 578 11.70 -15.45 7.79
C LYS A 578 12.25 -16.87 7.83
N SER A 579 11.46 -17.84 8.28
CA SER A 579 11.88 -19.25 8.33
C SER A 579 12.16 -19.82 6.93
N VAL A 580 11.30 -19.51 5.96
CA VAL A 580 11.52 -19.89 4.54
C VAL A 580 12.77 -19.19 4.01
N GLY A 581 12.94 -17.90 4.28
CA GLY A 581 14.11 -17.12 3.86
C GLY A 581 15.43 -17.61 4.47
N GLU A 582 15.44 -18.09 5.71
CA GLU A 582 16.63 -18.72 6.30
C GLU A 582 16.99 -20.05 5.63
N ARG A 583 16.00 -20.89 5.35
CA ARG A 583 16.22 -22.17 4.63
C ARG A 583 16.74 -21.92 3.22
N ALA A 584 16.13 -20.96 2.50
CA ALA A 584 16.56 -20.58 1.16
C ALA A 584 17.99 -20.02 1.16
N SER A 585 18.36 -19.17 2.13
CA SER A 585 19.75 -18.69 2.25
C SER A 585 20.75 -19.82 2.43
N LYS A 586 20.45 -20.82 3.25
CA LYS A 586 21.33 -21.98 3.44
C LYS A 586 21.47 -22.79 2.15
N MET A 587 20.38 -22.98 1.42
CA MET A 587 20.37 -23.65 0.12
C MET A 587 21.21 -22.88 -0.91
N ILE A 588 21.02 -21.57 -1.04
CA ILE A 588 21.77 -20.72 -1.97
C ILE A 588 23.26 -20.67 -1.57
N ALA A 589 23.58 -20.56 -0.28
CA ALA A 589 24.97 -20.62 0.17
C ALA A 589 25.63 -21.97 -0.17
N SER A 590 24.88 -23.07 -0.12
CA SER A 590 25.39 -24.39 -0.49
C SER A 590 25.66 -24.54 -2.00
N SER A 591 24.93 -23.82 -2.86
CA SER A 591 25.13 -23.89 -4.31
C SER A 591 26.45 -23.27 -4.76
N VAL A 592 27.08 -22.40 -3.94
CA VAL A 592 28.45 -21.89 -4.14
C VAL A 592 29.44 -23.02 -4.41
N HIS A 593 29.28 -24.17 -3.75
CA HIS A 593 30.17 -25.32 -3.94
C HIS A 593 30.09 -25.89 -5.35
N SER A 594 28.89 -25.97 -5.92
CA SER A 594 28.67 -26.42 -7.30
C SER A 594 29.26 -25.45 -8.32
N PHE A 595 29.13 -24.14 -8.10
CA PHE A 595 29.71 -23.13 -8.98
C PHE A 595 31.24 -23.10 -8.93
N ARG A 596 31.84 -23.27 -7.73
CA ARG A 596 33.30 -23.37 -7.57
C ARG A 596 33.89 -24.67 -8.11
N ALA A 597 33.08 -25.68 -8.42
CA ALA A 597 33.57 -26.90 -9.06
C ALA A 597 33.84 -26.70 -10.56
N GLN A 598 33.30 -25.64 -11.18
CA GLN A 598 33.53 -25.35 -12.59
C GLN A 598 34.89 -24.67 -12.81
N PRO A 599 35.73 -25.17 -13.73
CA PRO A 599 37.07 -24.60 -13.96
C PRO A 599 37.06 -23.15 -14.47
N LEU A 600 36.02 -22.77 -15.22
CA LEU A 600 35.89 -21.45 -15.85
C LEU A 600 35.53 -20.32 -14.87
N SER A 601 34.98 -20.65 -13.70
CA SER A 601 34.60 -19.69 -12.65
C SER A 601 35.68 -19.51 -11.57
N ARG A 602 36.81 -20.25 -11.66
CA ARG A 602 37.90 -20.14 -10.69
C ARG A 602 38.88 -19.07 -11.10
N THR A 603 39.04 -18.03 -10.28
CA THR A 603 40.17 -17.13 -10.48
C THR A 603 41.47 -17.81 -10.05
N PHE A 604 42.59 -17.31 -10.59
CA PHE A 604 43.92 -17.74 -10.14
C PHE A 604 44.11 -17.56 -8.62
N ARG A 605 43.43 -16.57 -8.02
CA ARG A 605 43.41 -16.34 -6.57
C ARG A 605 42.73 -17.48 -5.83
N ASP A 606 41.55 -17.91 -6.29
CA ASP A 606 40.80 -19.01 -5.69
C ASP A 606 41.56 -20.34 -5.78
N ILE A 607 42.21 -20.58 -6.93
CA ILE A 607 43.08 -21.74 -7.13
C ILE A 607 44.24 -21.70 -6.13
N ARG A 608 44.96 -20.57 -6.03
CA ARG A 608 46.08 -20.39 -5.10
C ARG A 608 45.67 -20.58 -3.63
N ASP A 609 44.52 -20.06 -3.24
CA ASP A 609 44.04 -20.13 -1.86
C ASP A 609 43.52 -21.55 -1.51
N SER A 610 43.06 -22.32 -2.51
CA SER A 610 42.71 -23.74 -2.33
C SER A 610 43.91 -24.66 -2.08
N PHE A 611 45.11 -24.28 -2.53
CA PHE A 611 46.37 -24.98 -2.23
C PHE A 611 46.95 -24.66 -0.84
N ARG A 612 46.36 -23.71 -0.09
CA ARG A 612 46.79 -23.31 1.26
C ARG A 612 45.98 -23.94 2.40
N ARG A 613 45.02 -24.83 2.10
CA ARG A 613 44.27 -25.59 3.11
C ARG A 613 44.79 -26.99 3.30
#